data_AF-A0A833Z3H1-F1
#
_entry.id   AF-A0A833Z3H1-F1
#
_cell.length_a   1.000
_cell.length_b   1.000
_cell.length_c   1.000
_cell.angle_alpha   90.00
_cell.angle_beta   90.00
_cell.angle_gamma   90.00
#
_symmetry.space_group_name_H-M   'P 1'
#
loop_
_entity.id
_entity.type
_entity.pdbx_description
1 polymer ?
#
loop_
_entity_poly.entity_id
_entity_poly.type
_entity_poly.pdbx_seq_one_letter_code
_entity_poly.pdbx_strand_id
1 'polypeptide(L)'
;MTFQWAAVATFLYAEIGLILIFCLPFIPPQRWQKIFSFNIWGKIATFWNKAFLTIIVLLIVLFLDAVREVRKYSSVTTVEKSLPSRPGAHEHTQMKLFRSQRNLYISGFSLFFWLVLRRLVTLITQLAKELSNKGVLKSQAEDANETAKKFMKENEKLRQPNAKFLLAKLHCRKL
;
A
#
# COMPACT_ATOMS: atom_id res chain seq x y z
N MET A 1 -23.03 -6.56 -22.57
CA MET A 1 -22.77 -6.58 -21.11
C MET A 1 -23.53 -5.42 -20.51
N THR A 2 -24.18 -5.54 -19.35
CA THR A 2 -24.85 -4.37 -18.74
C THR A 2 -23.78 -3.39 -18.24
N PHE A 3 -24.10 -2.09 -18.25
CA PHE A 3 -23.18 -1.03 -17.81
C PHE A 3 -22.65 -1.27 -16.39
N GLN A 4 -23.45 -1.88 -15.51
CA GLN A 4 -23.06 -2.25 -14.15
C GLN A 4 -21.86 -3.21 -14.12
N TRP A 5 -21.90 -4.32 -14.88
CA TRP A 5 -20.80 -5.30 -14.88
C TRP A 5 -19.54 -4.78 -15.58
N ALA A 6 -19.69 -3.87 -16.57
CA ALA A 6 -18.55 -3.19 -17.18
C ALA A 6 -17.84 -2.27 -16.18
N ALA A 7 -18.59 -1.50 -15.38
CA ALA A 7 -18.01 -0.65 -14.34
C ALA A 7 -17.25 -1.46 -13.28
N VAL A 8 -17.81 -2.59 -12.83
CA VAL A 8 -17.17 -3.48 -11.85
C VAL A 8 -15.91 -4.11 -12.43
N ALA A 9 -15.94 -4.55 -13.70
CA ALA A 9 -14.76 -5.10 -14.36
C ALA A 9 -13.65 -4.05 -14.53
N THR A 10 -13.98 -2.82 -14.93
CA THR A 10 -13.02 -1.71 -15.01
C THR A 10 -12.41 -1.41 -13.65
N PHE A 11 -13.21 -1.39 -12.59
CA PHE A 11 -12.73 -1.20 -11.23
C PHE A 11 -11.76 -2.32 -10.81
N LEU A 12 -12.11 -3.59 -11.07
CA LEU A 12 -11.24 -4.74 -10.83
C LEU A 12 -9.90 -4.62 -11.58
N TYR A 13 -9.91 -4.26 -12.87
CA TYR A 13 -8.67 -4.10 -13.64
C TYR A 13 -7.81 -2.96 -13.10
N ALA A 14 -8.41 -1.87 -12.64
CA ALA A 14 -7.69 -0.79 -11.98
C ALA A 14 -7.05 -1.24 -10.66
N GLU A 15 -7.77 -2.04 -9.84
CA GLU A 15 -7.23 -2.63 -8.62
C GLU A 15 -6.04 -3.54 -8.91
N ILE A 16 -6.16 -4.44 -9.88
CA ILE A 16 -5.08 -5.36 -10.28
C ILE A 16 -3.87 -4.57 -10.78
N GLY A 17 -4.08 -3.58 -11.64
CA GLY A 17 -3.00 -2.71 -12.14
C GLY A 17 -2.29 -1.99 -10.99
N LEU A 18 -3.04 -1.45 -10.04
CA LEU A 18 -2.48 -0.76 -8.88
C LEU A 18 -1.71 -1.71 -7.96
N ILE A 19 -2.23 -2.91 -7.70
CA ILE A 19 -1.55 -3.95 -6.91
C ILE A 19 -0.27 -4.39 -7.63
N LEU A 20 -0.30 -4.62 -8.95
CA LEU A 20 0.90 -4.97 -9.71
C LEU A 20 1.94 -3.86 -9.62
N ILE A 21 1.55 -2.59 -9.74
CA ILE A 21 2.44 -1.44 -9.57
C ILE A 21 3.05 -1.42 -8.16
N PHE A 22 2.27 -1.75 -7.12
CA PHE A 22 2.75 -1.78 -5.73
C PHE A 22 3.59 -3.03 -5.39
N CYS A 23 3.29 -4.19 -5.99
CA CYS A 23 4.03 -5.44 -5.80
C CYS A 23 5.30 -5.51 -6.64
N LEU A 24 5.35 -4.82 -7.79
CA LEU A 24 6.55 -4.74 -8.59
C LEU A 24 7.62 -3.96 -7.79
N PRO A 25 8.80 -4.56 -7.55
CA PRO A 25 9.91 -3.89 -6.87
C PRO A 25 10.55 -2.77 -7.71
N PHE A 26 9.89 -2.32 -8.79
CA PHE A 26 10.39 -1.32 -9.72
C PHE A 26 10.52 0.07 -9.09
N ILE A 27 9.74 0.37 -8.03
CA ILE A 27 9.84 1.63 -7.30
C ILE A 27 10.51 1.36 -5.94
N PRO A 28 11.79 1.74 -5.76
CA PRO A 28 12.47 1.55 -4.48
C PRO A 28 11.71 2.29 -3.37
N PRO A 29 11.66 1.72 -2.15
CA PRO A 29 10.86 2.27 -1.05
C PRO A 29 11.30 3.69 -0.64
N GLN A 30 12.50 4.10 -1.02
CA GLN A 30 13.01 5.47 -0.88
C GLN A 30 12.23 6.51 -1.71
N ARG A 31 11.72 6.15 -2.91
CA ARG A 31 10.89 7.07 -3.72
C ARG A 31 9.49 7.21 -3.14
N TRP A 32 8.93 6.12 -2.64
CA TRP A 32 7.67 6.16 -1.90
C TRP A 32 7.77 7.03 -0.65
N GLN A 33 8.88 6.98 0.09
CA GLN A 33 9.08 7.87 1.25
C GLN A 33 8.96 9.34 0.89
N LYS A 34 9.53 9.79 -0.24
CA LYS A 34 9.48 11.20 -0.66
C LYS A 34 8.08 11.65 -1.11
N ILE A 35 7.29 10.73 -1.66
CA ILE A 35 5.88 10.97 -2.04
C ILE A 35 4.98 10.96 -0.80
N PHE A 36 5.24 10.06 0.15
CA PHE A 36 4.49 9.91 1.40
C PHE A 36 4.85 10.94 2.48
N SER A 37 6.06 11.54 2.43
CA SER A 37 6.46 12.61 3.36
C SER A 37 5.79 13.95 3.07
N PHE A 38 5.09 14.07 1.94
CA PHE A 38 4.25 15.24 1.72
C PHE A 38 3.15 15.28 2.78
N ASN A 39 3.05 16.42 3.48
CA ASN A 39 2.11 16.71 4.57
C ASN A 39 0.62 16.46 4.22
N ILE A 40 0.34 16.19 2.95
CA ILE A 40 -0.94 15.79 2.37
C ILE A 40 -1.36 14.40 2.84
N TRP A 41 -0.42 13.49 3.12
CA TRP A 41 -0.73 12.10 3.45
C TRP A 41 -1.41 11.94 4.82
N GLY A 42 -1.11 12.82 5.78
CA GLY A 42 -1.80 12.84 7.07
C GLY A 42 -3.28 13.21 6.96
N LYS A 43 -3.59 14.21 6.11
CA LYS A 43 -4.98 14.64 5.84
C LYS A 43 -5.74 13.63 4.99
N ILE A 44 -5.06 13.02 4.02
CA ILE A 44 -5.66 11.99 3.16
C ILE A 44 -5.99 10.72 3.96
N ALA A 45 -5.17 10.34 4.95
CA ALA A 45 -5.38 9.12 5.74
C ALA A 45 -6.73 9.10 6.49
N THR A 46 -7.13 10.24 7.07
CA THR A 46 -8.41 10.37 7.80
C THR A 46 -9.61 10.24 6.86
N PHE A 47 -9.52 10.82 5.66
CA PHE A 47 -10.54 10.71 4.63
C PHE A 47 -10.59 9.28 4.03
N TRP A 48 -9.44 8.65 3.86
CA TRP A 48 -9.30 7.30 3.32
C TRP A 48 -10.04 6.25 4.12
N ASN A 49 -10.13 6.36 5.44
CA ASN A 49 -10.90 5.41 6.26
C ASN A 49 -12.40 5.46 5.93
N LYS A 50 -12.96 6.67 5.79
CA LYS A 50 -14.36 6.86 5.43
C LYS A 50 -14.63 6.37 4.00
N ALA A 51 -13.83 6.79 3.03
CA ALA A 51 -13.96 6.37 1.64
C ALA A 51 -13.82 4.85 1.48
N PHE A 52 -12.85 4.24 2.18
CA PHE A 52 -12.64 2.79 2.19
C PHE A 52 -13.86 2.03 2.72
N LEU A 53 -14.45 2.49 3.84
CA LEU A 53 -15.64 1.88 4.42
C LEU A 53 -16.85 1.99 3.48
N THR A 54 -17.02 3.14 2.83
CA THR A 54 -18.10 3.31 1.85
C THR A 54 -17.94 2.36 0.66
N ILE A 55 -16.73 2.23 0.11
CA ILE A 55 -16.45 1.37 -1.04
C ILE A 55 -16.61 -0.12 -0.70
N ILE A 56 -16.13 -0.56 0.47
CA ILE A 56 -16.29 -1.97 0.88
C ILE A 56 -17.76 -2.34 1.08
N VAL A 57 -18.58 -1.45 1.66
CA VAL A 57 -20.02 -1.68 1.80
C VAL A 57 -20.69 -1.80 0.43
N LEU A 58 -20.34 -0.92 -0.51
CA LEU A 58 -20.84 -0.98 -1.88
C LEU A 58 -20.45 -2.30 -2.58
N LEU A 59 -19.20 -2.74 -2.44
CA LEU A 59 -18.72 -4.02 -2.99
C LEU A 59 -19.45 -5.22 -2.36
N ILE A 60 -19.70 -5.21 -1.05
CA ILE A 60 -20.45 -6.28 -0.37
C ILE A 60 -21.89 -6.34 -0.89
N VAL A 61 -22.57 -5.21 -1.03
CA VAL A 61 -23.94 -5.17 -1.57
C VAL A 61 -23.97 -5.73 -2.99
N LEU A 62 -23.01 -5.33 -3.83
CA LEU A 62 -22.93 -5.78 -5.22
C LEU A 62 -22.54 -7.27 -5.34
N PHE A 63 -21.72 -7.77 -4.41
CA PHE A 63 -21.41 -9.18 -4.28
C PHE A 63 -22.65 -10.00 -3.85
N LEU A 64 -23.40 -9.53 -2.85
CA LEU A 64 -24.64 -10.18 -2.42
C LEU A 64 -25.70 -10.17 -3.52
N ASP A 65 -25.78 -9.09 -4.30
CA ASP A 65 -26.65 -9.01 -5.48
C ASP A 65 -26.25 -10.07 -6.52
N ALA A 66 -24.95 -10.20 -6.82
CA ALA A 66 -24.42 -11.25 -7.68
C ALA A 66 -24.74 -12.66 -7.17
N VAL A 67 -24.60 -12.90 -5.86
CA VAL A 67 -24.93 -14.20 -5.23
C VAL A 67 -26.42 -14.49 -5.35
N ARG A 68 -27.28 -13.52 -5.04
CA ARG A 68 -28.74 -13.66 -5.18
C ARG A 68 -29.12 -13.93 -6.62
N GLU A 69 -28.49 -13.23 -7.56
CA GLU A 69 -28.73 -13.39 -8.99
C GLU A 69 -28.31 -14.78 -9.48
N VAL A 70 -27.14 -15.29 -9.07
CA VAL A 70 -26.72 -16.67 -9.35
C VAL A 70 -27.67 -17.70 -8.73
N ARG A 71 -28.08 -17.54 -7.47
CA ARG A 71 -29.01 -18.49 -6.82
C ARG A 71 -30.40 -18.46 -7.46
N LYS A 72 -30.89 -17.29 -7.87
CA LYS A 72 -32.17 -17.13 -8.58
C LYS A 72 -32.14 -17.84 -9.94
N TYR A 73 -31.08 -17.64 -10.72
CA TYR A 73 -30.97 -18.34 -12.01
C TYR A 73 -30.69 -19.85 -11.86
N SER A 74 -29.98 -20.26 -10.82
CA SER A 74 -29.73 -21.69 -10.52
C SER A 74 -31.02 -22.42 -10.09
N SER A 75 -31.87 -21.80 -9.29
CA SER A 75 -33.15 -22.39 -8.84
C SER A 75 -34.16 -22.47 -9.99
N VAL A 76 -34.31 -21.43 -10.80
CA VAL A 76 -35.18 -21.45 -11.99
C VAL A 76 -34.74 -22.53 -12.99
N THR A 77 -33.44 -22.71 -13.19
CA THR A 77 -32.89 -23.76 -14.07
C THR A 77 -33.17 -25.17 -13.55
N THR A 78 -33.21 -25.35 -12.22
CA THR A 78 -33.49 -26.66 -11.60
C THR A 78 -34.97 -27.03 -11.72
N VAL A 79 -35.86 -26.05 -11.60
CA VAL A 79 -37.32 -26.23 -11.77
C VAL A 79 -37.68 -26.53 -13.23
N GLU A 80 -37.03 -25.87 -14.20
CA GLU A 80 -37.22 -26.20 -15.63
C GLU A 80 -36.74 -27.62 -15.98
N LYS A 81 -35.66 -28.09 -15.34
CA LYS A 81 -35.11 -29.44 -15.53
C LYS A 81 -35.99 -30.55 -14.96
N SER A 82 -36.91 -30.23 -14.05
CA SER A 82 -37.87 -31.19 -13.46
C SER A 82 -39.17 -31.37 -14.26
N LEU A 83 -39.38 -30.61 -15.34
CA LEU A 83 -40.51 -30.82 -16.26
C LEU A 83 -40.09 -31.80 -17.37
N PRO A 84 -40.82 -32.92 -17.57
CA PRO A 84 -40.49 -33.84 -18.64
C PRO A 84 -40.92 -33.23 -19.97
N SER A 85 -40.03 -33.28 -20.97
CA SER A 85 -40.25 -32.95 -22.39
C SER A 85 -39.97 -31.50 -22.82
N ARG A 86 -38.74 -31.28 -23.35
CA ARG A 86 -38.45 -30.59 -24.63
C ARG A 86 -36.93 -30.55 -24.90
N PRO A 87 -36.38 -31.30 -25.88
CA PRO A 87 -34.93 -31.49 -26.06
C PRO A 87 -34.16 -30.30 -26.67
N GLY A 88 -34.82 -29.18 -27.01
CA GLY A 88 -34.20 -28.05 -27.74
C GLY A 88 -33.88 -26.80 -26.92
N ALA A 89 -34.27 -26.73 -25.64
CA ALA A 89 -34.09 -25.54 -24.79
C ALA A 89 -32.82 -25.59 -23.91
N HIS A 90 -32.12 -26.73 -23.89
CA HIS A 90 -31.03 -26.99 -22.97
C HIS A 90 -29.74 -26.18 -23.28
N GLU A 91 -29.54 -25.78 -24.53
CA GLU A 91 -28.34 -25.05 -24.98
C GLU A 91 -28.38 -23.55 -24.61
N HIS A 92 -29.56 -22.93 -24.61
CA HIS A 92 -29.71 -21.47 -24.42
C HIS A 92 -29.73 -21.05 -22.92
N THR A 93 -30.00 -22.00 -22.02
CA THR A 93 -30.03 -21.78 -20.56
C THR A 93 -28.64 -21.97 -19.92
N GLN A 94 -27.79 -22.84 -20.47
CA GLN A 94 -26.39 -22.96 -20.04
C GLN A 94 -25.58 -21.67 -20.26
N MET A 95 -25.84 -20.92 -21.34
CA MET A 95 -25.15 -19.64 -21.59
C MET A 95 -25.43 -18.55 -20.54
N LYS A 96 -26.62 -18.55 -19.91
CA LYS A 96 -27.00 -17.55 -18.90
C LYS A 96 -26.42 -17.86 -17.51
N LEU A 97 -26.24 -19.13 -17.16
CA LEU A 97 -25.52 -19.52 -15.94
C LEU A 97 -24.04 -19.15 -15.98
N PHE A 98 -23.36 -19.33 -17.13
CA PHE A 98 -21.99 -18.83 -17.30
C PHE A 98 -21.89 -17.30 -17.23
N ARG A 99 -22.96 -16.56 -17.52
CA ARG A 99 -22.97 -15.10 -17.42
C ARG A 99 -23.06 -14.64 -15.95
N SER A 100 -23.94 -15.24 -15.14
CA SER A 100 -24.05 -14.89 -13.71
C SER A 100 -22.86 -15.40 -12.88
N GLN A 101 -22.32 -16.57 -13.21
CA GLN A 101 -21.14 -17.12 -12.53
C GLN A 101 -19.88 -16.27 -12.76
N ARG A 102 -19.67 -15.77 -14.00
CA ARG A 102 -18.57 -14.81 -14.30
C ARG A 102 -18.71 -13.51 -13.52
N ASN A 103 -19.92 -12.97 -13.45
CA ASN A 103 -20.23 -11.75 -12.73
C ASN A 103 -19.97 -11.88 -11.21
N LEU A 104 -20.29 -13.04 -10.63
CA LEU A 104 -19.97 -13.38 -9.25
C LEU A 104 -18.46 -13.44 -9.00
N TYR A 105 -17.69 -14.06 -9.91
CA TYR A 105 -16.24 -14.08 -9.76
C TYR A 105 -15.64 -12.68 -9.85
N ILE A 106 -16.09 -11.84 -10.80
CA ILE A 106 -15.63 -10.47 -10.95
C ILE A 106 -15.87 -9.65 -9.67
N SER A 107 -17.08 -9.71 -9.11
CA SER A 107 -17.38 -8.98 -7.87
C SER A 107 -16.66 -9.55 -6.65
N GLY A 108 -16.50 -10.87 -6.57
CA GLY A 108 -15.76 -11.54 -5.49
C GLY A 108 -14.27 -11.23 -5.51
N PHE A 109 -13.63 -11.30 -6.68
CA PHE A 109 -12.23 -10.91 -6.84
C PHE A 109 -12.00 -9.44 -6.54
N SER A 110 -12.92 -8.55 -6.92
CA SER A 110 -12.78 -7.12 -6.63
C SER A 110 -12.81 -6.85 -5.12
N LEU A 111 -13.76 -7.48 -4.41
CA LEU A 111 -13.82 -7.39 -2.95
C LEU A 111 -12.51 -7.88 -2.30
N PHE A 112 -11.96 -9.00 -2.77
CA PHE A 112 -10.70 -9.53 -2.27
C PHE A 112 -9.51 -8.60 -2.53
N PHE A 113 -9.35 -8.12 -3.78
CA PHE A 113 -8.26 -7.23 -4.14
C PHE A 113 -8.34 -5.89 -3.42
N TRP A 114 -9.54 -5.35 -3.17
CA TRP A 114 -9.70 -4.14 -2.37
C TRP A 114 -9.13 -4.27 -0.95
N LEU A 115 -9.37 -5.42 -0.30
CA LEU A 115 -8.80 -5.72 1.02
C LEU A 115 -7.27 -5.87 0.98
N VAL A 116 -6.75 -6.54 -0.05
CA VAL A 116 -5.30 -6.69 -0.27
C VAL A 116 -4.65 -5.32 -0.48
N LEU A 117 -5.24 -4.47 -1.32
CA LEU A 117 -4.76 -3.11 -1.59
C LEU A 117 -4.68 -2.29 -0.30
N ARG A 118 -5.71 -2.37 0.56
CA ARG A 118 -5.70 -1.70 1.87
C ARG A 118 -4.54 -2.16 2.76
N ARG A 119 -4.29 -3.48 2.80
CA ARG A 119 -3.17 -4.05 3.56
C ARG A 119 -1.84 -3.54 3.01
N LEU A 120 -1.66 -3.53 1.69
CA LEU A 120 -0.44 -3.05 1.02
C LEU A 120 -0.17 -1.57 1.30
N VAL A 121 -1.17 -0.70 1.15
CA VAL A 121 -1.03 0.74 1.41
C VAL A 121 -0.62 1.00 2.87
N THR A 122 -1.21 0.26 3.82
CA THR A 122 -0.85 0.37 5.24
C THR A 122 0.60 -0.05 5.49
N LEU A 123 1.02 -1.18 4.90
CA LEU A 123 2.38 -1.69 5.03
C LEU A 123 3.41 -0.72 4.43
N ILE A 124 3.13 -0.16 3.25
CA ILE A 124 3.98 0.84 2.60
C ILE A 124 4.09 2.11 3.44
N THR A 125 2.98 2.55 4.05
CA THR A 125 2.98 3.71 4.96
C THR A 125 3.86 3.44 6.19
N GLN A 126 3.82 2.24 6.76
CA GLN A 126 4.66 1.84 7.88
C GLN A 126 6.14 1.79 7.49
N LEU A 127 6.45 1.16 6.35
CA LEU A 127 7.81 1.10 5.80
C LEU A 127 8.38 2.50 5.50
N ALA A 128 7.57 3.40 4.95
CA ALA A 128 7.97 4.78 4.71
C ALA A 128 8.31 5.52 6.02
N LYS A 129 7.53 5.31 7.09
CA LYS A 129 7.81 5.87 8.42
C LYS A 129 9.11 5.31 9.00
N GLU A 130 9.34 4.00 8.92
CA GLU A 130 10.57 3.40 9.40
C GLU A 130 11.81 3.87 8.64
N LEU A 131 11.72 3.97 7.31
CA LEU A 131 12.81 4.52 6.49
C LEU A 131 13.08 5.99 6.80
N SER A 132 12.03 6.78 7.04
CA SER A 132 12.18 8.17 7.50
C SER A 132 12.88 8.23 8.85
N ASN A 133 12.47 7.40 9.83
CA ASN A 133 13.13 7.34 11.12
C ASN A 133 14.59 6.91 11.00
N LYS A 134 14.90 5.90 10.18
CA LYS A 134 16.30 5.48 9.92
C LYS A 134 17.12 6.57 9.23
N GLY A 135 16.53 7.31 8.30
CA GLY A 135 17.17 8.43 7.63
C GLY A 135 17.47 9.59 8.59
N VAL A 136 16.51 9.95 9.43
CA VAL A 136 16.69 10.96 10.49
C VAL A 136 17.74 10.50 11.50
N LEU A 137 17.70 9.25 11.95
CA LEU A 137 18.70 8.69 12.87
C LEU A 137 20.10 8.67 12.25
N LYS A 138 20.23 8.36 10.96
CA LYS A 138 21.51 8.38 10.25
C LYS A 138 22.06 9.79 10.11
N SER A 139 21.22 10.75 9.69
CA SER A 139 21.60 12.17 9.63
C SER A 139 21.99 12.69 11.01
N GLN A 140 21.21 12.36 12.04
CA GLN A 140 21.49 12.78 13.42
C GLN A 140 22.78 12.15 13.96
N ALA A 141 23.08 10.89 13.64
CA ALA A 141 24.34 10.26 13.99
C ALA A 141 25.53 10.87 13.23
N GLU A 142 25.35 11.25 11.97
CA GLU A 142 26.36 11.93 11.16
C GLU A 142 26.62 13.36 11.66
N ASP A 143 25.56 14.11 11.97
CA ASP A 143 25.62 15.45 12.57
C ASP A 143 26.28 15.41 13.96
N ALA A 144 25.93 14.43 14.79
CA ALA A 144 26.55 14.21 16.10
C ALA A 144 28.03 13.84 15.98
N ASN A 145 28.39 13.02 14.98
CA ASN A 145 29.78 12.62 14.72
C ASN A 145 30.63 13.79 14.17
N GLU A 146 30.07 14.60 13.26
CA GLU A 146 30.72 15.83 12.77
C GLU A 146 30.92 16.85 13.89
N THR A 147 29.92 17.00 14.76
CA THR A 147 30.01 17.88 15.93
C THR A 147 31.07 17.37 16.92
N ALA A 148 31.11 16.07 17.21
CA ALA A 148 32.14 15.46 18.05
C ALA A 148 33.55 15.64 17.46
N LYS A 149 33.73 15.46 16.14
CA LYS A 149 35.02 15.71 15.46
C LYS A 149 35.47 17.17 15.56
N LYS A 150 34.55 18.12 15.45
CA LYS A 150 34.87 19.55 15.61
C LYS A 150 35.36 19.84 17.03
N PHE A 151 34.67 19.32 18.05
CA PHE A 151 35.09 19.46 19.45
C PHE A 151 36.45 18.81 19.74
N MET A 152 36.74 17.65 19.15
CA MET A 152 38.05 17.00 19.29
C MET A 152 39.18 17.83 18.65
N LYS A 153 38.95 18.35 17.44
CA LYS A 153 39.92 19.21 16.74
C LYS A 153 40.17 20.53 17.48
N GLU A 154 39.13 21.12 18.06
CA GLU A 154 39.26 22.34 18.85
C GLU A 154 40.04 22.09 20.15
N ASN A 155 39.75 21.00 20.86
CA ASN A 155 40.54 20.59 22.04
C ASN A 155 42.01 20.35 21.72
N GLU A 156 42.30 19.72 20.59
CA GLU A 156 43.68 19.46 20.16
C GLU A 156 44.43 20.77 19.85
N LYS A 157 43.76 21.71 19.16
CA LYS A 157 44.30 23.06 18.90
C LYS A 157 44.53 23.88 20.17
N LEU A 158 43.76 23.67 21.23
CA LEU A 158 43.97 24.33 22.53
C LEU A 158 45.08 23.67 23.36
N ARG A 159 45.28 22.35 23.21
CA ARG A 159 46.34 21.61 23.92
C ARG A 159 47.74 21.87 23.35
N GLN A 160 47.88 22.03 22.04
CA GLN A 160 49.18 22.33 21.41
C GLN A 160 49.87 23.62 21.90
N PRO A 161 49.21 24.80 21.96
CA PRO A 161 49.81 26.02 22.47
C PRO A 161 50.08 25.95 23.97
N ASN A 162 49.22 25.27 24.74
CA ASN A 162 49.44 25.09 26.18
C ASN A 162 50.68 24.21 26.46
N ALA A 163 50.89 23.14 25.67
CA ALA A 163 52.08 22.30 25.75
C ALA A 163 53.36 23.06 25.32
N LYS A 164 53.30 23.86 24.25
CA LYS A 164 54.42 24.71 23.80
C LYS A 164 54.78 25.76 24.86
N PHE A 165 53.78 26.38 25.49
CA PHE A 165 53.97 27.37 26.55
C PHE A 165 54.62 26.75 27.80
N LEU A 166 54.19 25.55 28.21
CA LEU A 166 54.80 24.80 29.31
C LEU A 166 56.26 24.43 29.01
N LEU A 167 56.58 23.98 27.79
CA LEU A 167 57.95 23.66 27.37
C LEU A 167 58.85 24.89 27.38
N ALA A 168 58.39 26.03 26.85
CA ALA A 168 59.16 27.28 26.88
C ALA A 168 59.44 27.75 28.32
N LYS A 169 58.46 27.62 29.22
CA LYS A 169 58.61 27.96 30.64
C LYS A 169 59.59 27.05 31.37
N LEU A 170 59.63 25.75 31.03
CA LEU A 170 60.63 24.79 31.53
C LEU A 170 62.04 25.11 31.02
N HIS A 171 62.17 25.56 29.77
CA HIS A 171 63.46 25.91 29.19
C HIS A 171 64.04 27.20 29.81
N CYS A 172 63.21 28.22 30.04
CA CYS A 172 63.64 29.45 30.75
C CYS A 172 63.97 29.24 32.24
N ARG A 173 63.49 28.17 32.88
CA ARG A 173 63.77 27.88 34.29
C ARG A 173 65.07 27.10 34.52
N LYS A 174 65.69 26.63 33.43
CA LYS A 174 66.92 25.82 33.43
C LYS A 174 68.17 26.63 33.05
N LEU A 175 68.00 27.88 32.62
CA LEU A 175 69.04 28.92 32.58
C LEU A 175 68.97 29.75 33.86
#